data_AF-A0A2V5MTL8-F1
#
_entry.id   AF-A0A2V5MTL8-F1
#
_cell.length_a   1.000
_cell.length_b   1.000
_cell.length_c   1.000
_cell.angle_alpha   90.00
_cell.angle_beta   90.00
_cell.angle_gamma   90.00
#
_symmetry.space_group_name_H-M   'P 1'
#
loop_
_entity.id
_entity.type
_entity.pdbx_description
1 polymer ?
#
loop_
_entity_poly.entity_id
_entity_poly.type
_entity_poly.pdbx_seq_one_letter_code
_entity_poly.pdbx_strand_id
1 'polypeptide(L)'
;MMIEALKRNWWVPVVRGICGIIFGLMAFAYPGLTLATLVIFFGAWVLVDGVFRVVGATAGRASDPDWGFHLVIGILGIIVGLLTFRAPGITALALIIYIAAWALMIGATEIALAIKLRKEIKGEWLLILMGLLSIIFAVLLLWNPAPGALALLWLIASYAIVFGILAIFFGFRLRSLRGL
;
A
#
# COMPACT_ATOMS: atom_id res chain seq x y z
N MET A 1 24.45 -3.62 -20.69
CA MET A 1 23.33 -2.78 -21.18
C MET A 1 22.50 -2.17 -20.04
N MET A 2 21.95 -2.95 -19.10
CA MET A 2 21.06 -2.43 -18.05
C MET A 2 21.73 -1.46 -17.05
N ILE A 3 22.95 -1.76 -16.59
CA ILE A 3 23.70 -0.91 -15.64
C ILE A 3 24.03 0.47 -16.23
N GLU A 4 24.35 0.53 -17.52
CA GLU A 4 24.63 1.80 -18.21
C GLU A 4 23.39 2.69 -18.37
N ALA A 5 22.20 2.09 -18.55
CA ALA A 5 20.95 2.83 -18.51
C ALA A 5 20.68 3.44 -17.12
N LEU A 6 20.92 2.68 -16.04
CA LEU A 6 20.81 3.14 -14.65
C LEU A 6 21.78 4.29 -14.34
N LYS A 7 23.05 4.18 -14.76
CA LYS A 7 24.05 5.25 -14.60
C LYS A 7 23.67 6.52 -15.36
N ARG A 8 23.16 6.39 -16.59
CA ARG A 8 22.73 7.54 -17.40
C ARG A 8 21.54 8.27 -16.77
N ASN A 9 20.61 7.51 -16.18
CA ASN A 9 19.41 8.01 -15.52
C ASN A 9 19.56 8.13 -13.99
N TRP A 10 20.78 8.40 -13.49
CA TRP A 10 21.06 8.60 -12.06
C TRP A 10 20.17 9.66 -11.39
N TRP A 11 19.67 10.63 -12.16
CA TRP A 11 18.78 11.68 -11.70
C TRP A 11 17.38 11.17 -11.32
N VAL A 12 16.92 10.06 -11.91
CA VAL A 12 15.60 9.48 -11.66
C VAL A 12 15.41 9.06 -10.20
N PRO A 13 16.32 8.26 -9.58
CA PRO A 13 16.20 7.93 -8.16
C PRO A 13 16.36 9.15 -7.24
N VAL A 14 17.14 10.17 -7.63
CA VAL A 14 17.26 11.42 -6.86
C VAL A 14 15.93 12.17 -6.85
N VAL A 15 15.33 12.43 -8.02
CA VAL A 15 14.05 13.13 -8.13
C VAL A 15 12.95 12.37 -7.40
N ARG A 16 12.88 11.04 -7.60
CA ARG A 16 11.93 10.18 -6.88
C ARG A 16 12.11 10.30 -5.37
N GLY A 17 13.36 10.32 -4.90
CA GLY A 17 13.65 10.44 -3.47
C GLY A 17 13.27 11.79 -2.89
N ILE A 18 13.53 12.89 -3.60
CA ILE A 18 13.10 14.24 -3.21
C ILE A 18 11.58 14.29 -3.10
N CYS A 19 10.85 13.79 -4.11
CA CYS A 19 9.40 13.72 -4.07
C CYS A 19 8.89 12.89 -2.88
N GLY A 20 9.55 11.76 -2.57
CA GLY A 20 9.20 10.92 -1.42
C GLY A 20 9.39 11.62 -0.08
N ILE A 21 10.48 12.38 0.10
CA ILE A 21 10.72 13.17 1.31
C ILE A 21 9.66 14.28 1.44
N ILE A 22 9.41 15.03 0.37
CA ILE A 22 8.39 16.09 0.38
C ILE A 22 7.02 15.52 0.73
N PHE A 23 6.64 14.39 0.13
CA PHE A 23 5.41 13.68 0.46
C PHE A 23 5.35 13.28 1.94
N GLY A 24 6.40 12.66 2.48
CA GLY A 24 6.42 12.25 3.88
C GLY A 24 6.37 13.42 4.86
N LEU A 25 7.07 14.52 4.57
CA LEU A 25 7.00 15.75 5.38
C LEU A 25 5.60 16.37 5.34
N MET A 26 4.96 16.44 4.17
CA MET A 26 3.59 16.91 4.05
C MET A 26 2.60 16.00 4.79
N ALA A 27 2.82 14.68 4.78
CA ALA A 27 2.01 13.72 5.49
C ALA A 27 2.05 13.90 7.02
N PHE A 28 3.21 14.27 7.57
CA PHE A 28 3.34 14.62 8.99
C PHE A 28 2.73 15.99 9.31
N ALA A 29 2.92 16.98 8.44
CA ALA A 29 2.43 18.34 8.68
C ALA A 29 0.90 18.48 8.52
N TYR A 30 0.30 17.76 7.57
CA TYR A 30 -1.11 17.88 7.20
C TYR A 30 -1.81 16.52 7.10
N PRO A 31 -1.89 15.75 8.20
CA PRO A 31 -2.31 14.35 8.14
C PRO A 31 -3.73 14.16 7.59
N GLY A 32 -4.67 15.05 7.93
CA GLY A 32 -6.04 14.99 7.41
C GLY A 32 -6.12 15.21 5.91
N LEU A 33 -5.36 16.18 5.37
CA LEU A 33 -5.33 16.45 3.93
C LEU A 33 -4.65 15.30 3.17
N THR A 34 -3.55 14.76 3.71
CA THR A 34 -2.86 13.64 3.08
C THR A 34 -3.72 12.37 3.08
N LEU A 35 -4.41 12.05 4.18
CA LEU A 35 -5.36 10.94 4.22
C LEU A 35 -6.48 11.12 3.18
N ALA A 36 -7.11 12.29 3.12
CA ALA A 36 -8.13 12.57 2.12
C ALA A 36 -7.60 12.42 0.69
N THR A 37 -6.38 12.91 0.43
CA THR A 37 -5.72 12.78 -0.87
C THR A 37 -5.49 11.32 -1.22
N LEU A 38 -4.91 10.52 -0.32
CA LEU A 38 -4.67 9.09 -0.57
C LEU A 38 -5.97 8.33 -0.87
N VAL A 39 -7.03 8.63 -0.13
CA VAL A 39 -8.35 8.00 -0.33
C VAL A 39 -8.95 8.39 -1.67
N ILE A 40 -8.86 9.67 -2.06
CA ILE A 40 -9.35 10.14 -3.36
C ILE A 40 -8.56 9.49 -4.51
N PHE A 41 -7.24 9.39 -4.38
CA PHE A 41 -6.39 8.72 -5.38
C PHE A 41 -6.74 7.24 -5.50
N PHE A 42 -6.98 6.55 -4.37
CA PHE A 42 -7.50 5.19 -4.37
C PHE A 42 -8.85 5.09 -5.10
N GLY A 43 -9.80 5.98 -4.78
CA GLY A 43 -11.11 6.01 -5.44
C GLY A 43 -11.00 6.25 -6.95
N ALA A 44 -10.11 7.16 -7.37
CA ALA A 44 -9.82 7.42 -8.77
C ALA A 44 -9.24 6.18 -9.47
N TRP A 45 -8.27 5.52 -8.85
CA TRP A 45 -7.68 4.30 -9.38
C TRP A 45 -8.72 3.18 -9.53
N VAL A 46 -9.53 2.93 -8.49
CA VAL A 46 -10.58 1.90 -8.50
C VAL A 46 -11.65 2.21 -9.55
N LEU A 47 -11.99 3.48 -9.73
CA LEU A 47 -12.91 3.91 -10.79
C LEU A 47 -12.34 3.60 -12.18
N VAL A 48 -11.09 3.98 -12.43
CA VAL A 48 -10.42 3.77 -13.71
C VAL A 48 -10.25 2.27 -14.01
N ASP A 49 -9.78 1.49 -13.03
CA ASP A 49 -9.68 0.04 -13.14
C ASP A 49 -11.06 -0.60 -13.41
N GLY A 50 -12.10 -0.14 -12.70
CA GLY A 50 -13.47 -0.59 -12.92
C GLY A 50 -13.95 -0.36 -14.35
N VAL A 51 -13.70 0.84 -14.91
CA VAL A 51 -14.02 1.16 -16.31
C VAL A 51 -13.26 0.24 -17.26
N PHE A 52 -11.96 0.05 -17.08
CA PHE A 52 -11.17 -0.84 -17.94
C PHE A 52 -11.64 -2.30 -17.87
N ARG A 53 -12.03 -2.78 -16.69
CA ARG A 53 -12.61 -4.13 -16.52
C ARG A 53 -13.94 -4.29 -17.25
N VAL A 54 -14.83 -3.31 -17.18
CA VAL A 54 -16.11 -3.33 -17.91
C VAL A 54 -15.87 -3.33 -19.43
N VAL A 55 -14.99 -2.45 -19.92
CA VAL A 55 -14.64 -2.38 -21.35
C VAL A 55 -13.97 -3.69 -21.81
N GLY A 56 -13.02 -4.21 -21.04
CA GLY A 56 -12.34 -5.47 -21.34
C GLY A 56 -13.29 -6.67 -21.36
N ALA A 57 -14.17 -6.78 -20.35
CA ALA A 57 -15.15 -7.86 -20.26
C ALA A 57 -16.16 -7.85 -21.42
N THR A 58 -16.58 -6.66 -21.87
CA THR A 58 -17.50 -6.53 -23.00
C THR A 58 -16.82 -6.83 -24.34
N ALA A 59 -15.56 -6.41 -24.52
CA ALA A 59 -14.77 -6.68 -25.73
C ALA A 59 -14.33 -8.16 -25.83
N GLY A 60 -13.99 -8.80 -24.71
CA GLY A 60 -13.48 -10.17 -24.65
C GLY A 60 -14.53 -11.26 -24.41
N ARG A 61 -15.82 -10.91 -24.42
CA ARG A 61 -16.94 -11.77 -23.98
C ARG A 61 -16.98 -13.15 -24.65
N ALA A 62 -16.60 -13.26 -25.91
CA ALA A 62 -16.64 -14.52 -26.67
C ALA A 62 -15.46 -15.45 -26.35
N SER A 63 -14.35 -14.90 -25.85
CA SER A 63 -13.08 -15.60 -25.63
C SER A 63 -12.73 -15.79 -24.16
N ASP A 64 -13.39 -15.09 -23.26
CA ASP A 64 -13.16 -15.13 -21.82
C ASP A 64 -14.32 -15.83 -21.09
N PRO A 65 -14.12 -17.05 -20.56
CA PRO A 65 -15.13 -17.76 -19.77
C PRO A 65 -15.60 -16.98 -18.54
N ASP A 66 -14.75 -16.12 -17.97
CA ASP A 66 -14.98 -15.39 -16.72
C ASP A 66 -15.44 -13.94 -16.97
N TRP A 67 -15.81 -13.59 -18.21
CA TRP A 67 -16.21 -12.24 -18.60
C TRP A 67 -17.29 -11.64 -17.68
N GLY A 68 -18.26 -12.46 -17.26
CA GLY A 68 -19.35 -12.02 -16.39
C GLY A 68 -18.86 -11.61 -15.01
N PHE A 69 -17.87 -12.31 -14.46
CA PHE A 69 -17.26 -11.98 -13.18
C PHE A 69 -16.44 -10.68 -13.27
N HIS A 70 -15.66 -10.53 -14.33
CA HIS A 70 -14.91 -9.29 -14.60
C HIS A 70 -15.84 -8.08 -14.77
N LEU A 71 -16.98 -8.26 -15.43
CA LEU A 71 -18.00 -7.22 -15.57
C LEU A 71 -18.58 -6.80 -14.22
N VAL A 72 -18.97 -7.76 -13.37
CA VAL A 72 -19.52 -7.48 -12.03
C VAL A 72 -18.50 -6.75 -11.17
N ILE A 73 -17.24 -7.21 -11.12
CA ILE A 73 -16.18 -6.52 -10.37
C ILE A 73 -15.96 -5.12 -10.92
N GLY A 74 -15.95 -4.95 -12.24
CA GLY A 74 -15.78 -3.65 -12.87
C GLY A 74 -16.87 -2.66 -12.47
N ILE A 75 -18.14 -3.09 -12.49
CA ILE A 75 -19.29 -2.28 -12.06
C ILE A 75 -19.18 -1.94 -10.57
N LEU A 76 -18.87 -2.90 -9.71
CA LEU A 76 -18.65 -2.66 -8.29
C LEU A 76 -17.51 -1.65 -8.05
N GLY A 77 -16.41 -1.77 -8.80
CA GLY A 77 -15.30 -0.82 -8.77
C GLY A 77 -15.74 0.59 -9.14
N ILE A 78 -16.52 0.76 -10.21
CA ILE A 78 -17.07 2.07 -10.59
C ILE A 78 -17.92 2.66 -9.46
N ILE A 79 -18.82 1.85 -8.86
CA ILE A 79 -19.67 2.27 -7.75
C ILE A 79 -18.81 2.72 -6.56
N VAL A 80 -17.84 1.91 -6.14
CA VAL A 80 -16.94 2.23 -5.03
C VAL A 80 -16.12 3.49 -5.31
N GLY A 81 -15.62 3.63 -6.54
CA GLY A 81 -14.90 4.82 -6.98
C GLY A 81 -15.75 6.08 -6.85
N LEU A 82 -16.96 6.08 -7.40
CA LEU A 82 -17.91 7.19 -7.31
C LEU A 82 -18.33 7.51 -5.86
N LEU A 83 -18.56 6.48 -5.04
CA LEU A 83 -18.88 6.65 -3.62
C LEU A 83 -17.72 7.29 -2.85
N THR A 84 -16.48 6.96 -3.21
CA THR A 84 -15.28 7.52 -2.58
C THR A 84 -15.18 9.04 -2.75
N PHE A 85 -15.53 9.56 -3.93
CA PHE A 85 -15.55 11.01 -4.14
C PHE A 85 -16.68 11.72 -3.37
N ARG A 86 -17.82 11.04 -3.16
CA ARG A 86 -18.94 11.61 -2.38
C ARG A 86 -18.74 11.54 -0.88
N ALA A 87 -18.15 10.45 -0.40
CA ALA A 87 -18.02 10.16 1.03
C ALA A 87 -16.63 9.55 1.32
N PRO A 88 -15.54 10.34 1.19
CA PRO A 88 -14.18 9.84 1.39
C PRO A 88 -13.95 9.28 2.80
N GLY A 89 -14.65 9.79 3.82
CA GLY A 89 -14.57 9.25 5.17
C GLY A 89 -15.05 7.79 5.30
N ILE A 90 -16.07 7.40 4.53
CA ILE A 90 -16.57 6.02 4.53
C ILE A 90 -15.56 5.10 3.86
N THR A 91 -15.00 5.52 2.72
CA THR A 91 -13.94 4.75 2.05
C THR A 91 -12.70 4.63 2.93
N ALA A 92 -12.30 5.69 3.63
CA ALA A 92 -11.20 5.64 4.58
C ALA A 92 -11.44 4.58 5.66
N LEU A 93 -12.65 4.54 6.24
CA LEU A 93 -13.04 3.53 7.21
C LEU A 93 -13.02 2.11 6.62
N ALA A 94 -13.53 1.93 5.40
CA ALA A 94 -13.50 0.64 4.71
C ALA A 94 -12.08 0.14 4.47
N LEU A 95 -11.16 1.02 4.07
CA LEU A 95 -9.73 0.70 3.90
C LEU A 95 -9.08 0.32 5.23
N ILE A 96 -9.42 1.02 6.32
CA ILE A 96 -8.94 0.68 7.67
C ILE A 96 -9.42 -0.71 8.08
N ILE A 97 -10.69 -1.02 7.88
CA ILE A 97 -11.25 -2.34 8.19
C ILE A 97 -10.56 -3.43 7.35
N TYR A 98 -10.31 -3.17 6.07
CA TYR A 98 -9.57 -4.09 5.20
C TYR A 98 -8.16 -4.36 5.75
N ILE A 99 -7.43 -3.31 6.16
CA ILE A 99 -6.09 -3.44 6.74
C ILE A 99 -6.14 -4.20 8.08
N ALA A 100 -7.14 -3.94 8.92
CA ALA A 100 -7.34 -4.67 10.17
C ALA A 100 -7.59 -6.16 9.93
N ALA A 101 -8.48 -6.50 8.99
CA ALA A 101 -8.77 -7.89 8.63
C ALA A 101 -7.51 -8.59 8.12
N TRP A 102 -6.71 -7.92 7.28
CA TRP A 102 -5.44 -8.44 6.80
C TRP A 102 -4.42 -8.67 7.93
N ALA A 103 -4.27 -7.71 8.84
CA ALA A 103 -3.39 -7.83 10.00
C ALA A 103 -3.83 -8.96 10.95
N LEU A 104 -5.14 -9.19 11.13
CA LEU A 104 -5.66 -10.35 11.87
C LEU A 104 -5.28 -11.67 11.19
N MET A 105 -5.44 -11.77 9.86
CA MET A 105 -5.07 -12.97 9.11
C MET A 105 -3.57 -13.28 9.21
N ILE A 106 -2.71 -12.25 9.11
CA ILE A 106 -1.27 -12.40 9.30
C ILE A 106 -0.96 -12.88 10.71
N GLY A 107 -1.50 -12.21 11.73
CA GLY A 107 -1.19 -12.55 13.11
C GLY A 107 -1.64 -13.97 13.46
N ALA A 108 -2.82 -14.39 12.99
CA ALA A 108 -3.29 -15.76 13.13
C ALA A 108 -2.36 -16.77 12.41
N THR A 109 -1.89 -16.43 11.21
CA THR A 109 -0.97 -17.27 10.44
C THR A 109 0.39 -17.39 11.12
N GLU A 110 0.95 -16.30 11.63
CA GLU A 110 2.25 -16.28 12.33
C GLU A 110 2.20 -17.12 13.62
N ILE A 111 1.12 -17.01 14.40
CA ILE A 111 0.90 -17.84 15.59
C ILE A 111 0.76 -19.32 15.19
N ALA A 112 -0.04 -19.62 14.16
CA ALA A 112 -0.21 -20.99 13.68
C ALA A 112 1.11 -21.61 13.20
N LEU A 113 1.92 -20.83 12.47
CA LEU A 113 3.25 -21.24 12.02
C LEU A 113 4.21 -21.45 13.18
N ALA A 114 4.20 -20.56 14.19
CA ALA A 114 5.02 -20.72 15.38
C ALA A 114 4.72 -22.04 16.11
N ILE A 115 3.43 -22.37 16.28
CA ILE A 115 3.01 -23.63 16.90
C ILE A 115 3.43 -24.84 16.06
N LYS A 116 3.32 -24.75 14.73
CA LYS A 116 3.67 -25.85 13.81
C LYS A 116 5.18 -26.10 13.78
N LEU A 117 5.98 -25.04 13.73
CA LEU A 117 7.44 -25.09 13.57
C LEU A 117 8.20 -25.13 14.91
N ARG A 118 7.49 -25.20 16.04
CA ARG A 118 8.10 -25.18 17.39
C ARG A 118 9.15 -26.26 17.65
N LYS A 119 9.10 -27.36 16.90
CA LYS A 119 10.05 -28.47 17.03
C LYS A 119 11.22 -28.38 16.04
N GLU A 120 11.13 -27.48 15.06
CA GLU A 120 12.07 -27.37 13.94
C GLU A 120 12.92 -26.09 14.04
N ILE A 121 12.42 -25.03 14.67
CA ILE A 121 13.07 -23.71 14.72
C ILE A 121 13.36 -23.29 16.17
N LYS A 122 14.62 -22.97 16.46
CA LYS A 122 14.97 -22.25 17.69
C LYS A 122 14.63 -20.77 17.53
N GLY A 123 13.69 -20.25 18.32
CA GLY A 123 13.25 -18.85 18.27
C GLY A 123 11.76 -18.62 17.93
N GLU A 124 10.93 -19.66 18.01
CA GLU A 124 9.47 -19.60 17.76
C GLU A 124 8.73 -18.48 18.52
N TRP A 125 9.24 -18.08 19.69
CA TRP A 125 8.65 -17.02 20.51
C TRP A 125 8.62 -15.67 19.78
N LEU A 126 9.56 -15.41 18.87
CA LEU A 126 9.56 -14.21 18.03
C LEU A 126 8.38 -14.21 17.06
N LEU A 127 8.03 -15.36 16.47
CA LEU A 127 6.85 -15.48 15.60
C LEU A 127 5.56 -15.30 16.40
N ILE A 128 5.48 -15.85 17.61
CA ILE A 128 4.34 -15.64 18.51
C ILE A 128 4.21 -14.15 18.85
N LEU A 129 5.32 -13.48 19.16
CA LEU A 129 5.32 -12.06 19.49
C LEU A 129 4.89 -11.20 18.28
N MET A 130 5.41 -11.48 17.08
CA MET A 130 5.00 -10.81 15.85
C MET A 130 3.49 -10.97 15.61
N GLY A 131 2.98 -12.19 15.76
CA GLY A 131 1.56 -12.46 15.53
C GLY A 131 0.66 -11.81 16.57
N LEU A 132 1.06 -11.80 17.84
CA LEU A 132 0.36 -11.06 18.90
C LEU A 132 0.35 -9.55 18.63
N LEU A 133 1.50 -8.97 18.24
CA LEU A 133 1.59 -7.56 17.90
C LEU A 133 0.65 -7.21 16.73
N SER A 134 0.59 -8.06 15.69
CA SER A 134 -0.31 -7.87 14.55
C SER A 134 -1.80 -7.92 14.97
N ILE A 135 -2.18 -8.86 15.83
CA ILE A 135 -3.56 -8.96 16.34
C ILE A 135 -3.90 -7.74 17.21
N ILE A 136 -3.02 -7.35 18.13
CA ILE A 136 -3.21 -6.16 18.97
C ILE A 136 -3.37 -4.93 18.08
N PHE A 137 -2.50 -4.77 17.08
CA PHE A 137 -2.58 -3.67 16.11
C PHE A 137 -3.95 -3.65 15.42
N ALA A 138 -4.44 -4.79 14.93
CA ALA A 138 -5.74 -4.86 14.27
C ALA A 138 -6.91 -4.54 15.22
N VAL A 139 -6.88 -5.04 16.45
CA VAL A 139 -7.90 -4.75 17.47
C VAL A 139 -7.93 -3.26 17.80
N LEU A 140 -6.77 -2.63 17.98
CA LEU A 140 -6.66 -1.19 18.21
C LEU A 140 -7.22 -0.40 17.03
N LEU A 141 -6.95 -0.85 15.81
CA LEU A 141 -7.45 -0.23 14.58
C LEU A 141 -8.98 -0.26 14.51
N LEU A 142 -9.60 -1.36 14.96
CA LEU A 142 -11.06 -1.54 14.95
C LEU A 142 -11.75 -0.80 16.10
N TRP A 143 -11.13 -0.73 17.28
CA TRP A 143 -11.68 0.00 18.43
C TRP A 143 -11.78 1.49 18.13
N ASN A 144 -10.68 2.09 17.67
CA ASN A 144 -10.66 3.51 17.33
C ASN A 144 -9.92 3.72 15.99
N PRO A 145 -10.65 3.82 14.87
CA PRO A 145 -10.05 3.87 13.55
C PRO A 145 -9.29 5.17 13.28
N ALA A 146 -9.60 6.27 13.98
CA ALA A 146 -8.94 7.55 13.74
C ALA A 146 -7.45 7.55 14.14
N PRO A 147 -7.06 7.17 15.37
CA PRO A 147 -5.66 6.92 15.71
C PRO A 147 -4.99 5.87 14.84
N GLY A 148 -5.74 4.82 14.45
CA GLY A 148 -5.26 3.79 13.54
C GLY A 148 -4.85 4.32 12.16
N ALA A 149 -5.70 5.16 11.57
CA ALA A 149 -5.43 5.84 10.30
C ALA A 149 -4.19 6.74 10.38
N LEU A 150 -4.03 7.47 11.49
CA LEU A 150 -2.87 8.33 11.72
C LEU A 150 -1.60 7.50 11.91
N ALA A 151 -1.65 6.41 12.65
CA ALA A 151 -0.51 5.51 12.85
C ALA A 151 -0.04 4.92 11.51
N LEU A 152 -0.98 4.47 10.68
CA LEU A 152 -0.69 4.00 9.31
C LEU A 152 -0.10 5.11 8.45
N LEU A 153 -0.66 6.31 8.51
CA LEU A 153 -0.14 7.46 7.76
C LEU A 153 1.30 7.80 8.18
N TRP A 154 1.58 7.84 9.48
CA TRP A 154 2.92 8.10 9.99
C TRP A 154 3.92 7.01 9.64
N LEU A 155 3.47 5.75 9.61
CA LEU A 155 4.29 4.64 9.12
C LEU A 155 4.63 4.82 7.64
N ILE A 156 3.63 5.16 6.81
CA ILE A 156 3.84 5.43 5.38
C ILE A 156 4.75 6.65 5.18
N ALA A 157 4.55 7.72 5.95
CA ALA A 157 5.32 8.95 5.88
C ALA A 157 6.79 8.75 6.27
N SER A 158 7.04 8.06 7.39
CA SER A 158 8.40 7.71 7.83
C SER A 158 9.09 6.80 6.82
N TYR A 159 8.39 5.80 6.30
CA TYR A 159 8.90 4.94 5.23
C TYR A 159 9.27 5.75 3.97
N ALA A 160 8.40 6.67 3.54
CA ALA A 160 8.64 7.51 2.37
C ALA A 160 9.88 8.41 2.54
N ILE A 161 10.09 8.98 3.73
CA ILE A 161 11.28 9.80 4.03
C ILE A 161 12.54 8.94 4.00
N VAL A 162 12.56 7.81 4.73
CA VAL A 162 13.72 6.92 4.79
C VAL A 162 14.08 6.40 3.40
N PHE A 163 13.09 5.90 2.66
CA PHE A 163 13.30 5.43 1.30
C PHE A 163 13.76 6.56 0.36
N GLY A 164 13.22 7.77 0.55
CA GLY A 164 13.62 8.94 -0.22
C GLY A 164 15.09 9.31 0.00
N ILE A 165 15.56 9.30 1.25
CA ILE A 165 16.97 9.52 1.60
C ILE A 165 17.86 8.44 0.95
N LEU A 166 17.48 7.17 1.06
CA LEU A 166 18.22 6.07 0.45
C LEU A 166 18.27 6.16 -1.09
N ALA A 167 17.16 6.57 -1.72
CA ALA A 167 17.08 6.74 -3.17
C ALA A 167 17.97 7.89 -3.66
N ILE A 168 18.03 9.01 -2.92
CA ILE A 168 18.93 10.12 -3.22
C ILE A 168 20.39 9.66 -3.11
N PHE A 169 20.74 8.97 -2.03
CA PHE A 169 22.10 8.44 -1.84
C PHE A 169 22.48 7.48 -2.98
N PHE A 170 21.58 6.56 -3.34
CA PHE A 170 21.81 5.62 -4.44
C PHE A 170 21.96 6.34 -5.78
N GLY A 171 21.16 7.37 -6.06
CA GLY A 171 21.27 8.18 -7.26
C GLY A 171 22.61 8.90 -7.37
N PHE A 172 23.11 9.48 -6.28
CA PHE A 172 24.45 10.08 -6.28
C PHE A 172 25.56 9.04 -6.44
N ARG A 173 25.40 7.85 -5.86
CA ARG A 173 26.33 6.73 -6.08
C ARG A 173 26.34 6.25 -7.54
N LEU A 174 25.20 6.23 -8.22
CA LEU A 174 25.14 5.95 -9.65
C LEU A 174 25.83 7.03 -10.49
N ARG A 175 25.70 8.30 -10.09
CA ARG A 175 26.38 9.42 -10.76
C ARG A 175 27.90 9.31 -10.66
N SER A 176 28.44 8.92 -9.50
CA SER A 176 29.89 8.78 -9.34
C SER A 176 30.45 7.62 -10.18
N LEU A 177 29.70 6.52 -10.32
CA LEU A 177 30.06 5.38 -11.16
C LEU A 177 29.95 5.62 -12.67
N ARG A 178 29.39 6.76 -13.09
CA ARG A 178 29.38 7.20 -14.49
C ARG A 178 30.68 7.92 -14.89
N GLY A 179 31.42 8.45 -13.91
CA GLY A 179 32.69 9.15 -14.14
C GLY A 179 33.94 8.26 -14.16
N LEU A 180 33.78 6.96 -13.91
CA LEU A 180 34.77 5.89 -14.02
C LEU A 180 34.52 5.09 -15.31
#